data_AF-A0A817YSJ5-F1
#
_entry.id   AF-A0A817YSJ5-F1
#
_cell.length_a   1.000
_cell.length_b   1.000
_cell.length_c   1.000
_cell.angle_alpha   90.00
_cell.angle_beta   90.00
_cell.angle_gamma   90.00
#
_symmetry.space_group_name_H-M   'P 1'
#
loop_
_entity.id
_entity.type
_entity.pdbx_description
1 polymer ?
#
loop_
_entity_poly.entity_id
_entity_poly.type
_entity_poly.pdbx_seq_one_letter_code
_entity_poly.pdbx_strand_id
1 'polypeptide(L)'
;MTTAITGKRPCSKCGKGSSIFTCHGCQQSFCRKHADEHRQELTDQVETLGQEHDILQRDINNETTHHPLLSRIDTWERESINKIQQVANQARHDLNKFIGQTKQSLKMTMDRLKSELQMSREAEDYTELDLKKWIDQLTQIRLDLEKSMSLYHLNGDVDDDQK
;
A
#
# COMPACT_ATOMS: atom_id res chain seq x y z
N MET A 1 13.73 10.97 -84.19
CA MET A 1 13.20 12.20 -83.58
C MET A 1 12.08 11.81 -82.64
N THR A 2 12.30 11.94 -81.33
CA THR A 2 11.38 11.48 -80.29
C THR A 2 10.45 12.63 -79.93
N THR A 3 9.20 12.58 -80.39
CA THR A 3 8.17 13.56 -80.04
C THR A 3 7.76 13.37 -78.58
N ALA A 4 8.19 14.29 -77.71
CA ALA A 4 7.72 14.39 -76.34
C ALA A 4 6.28 14.93 -76.34
N ILE A 5 5.31 14.04 -76.09
CA ILE A 5 3.94 14.43 -75.82
C ILE A 5 3.92 15.01 -74.40
N THR A 6 3.99 16.33 -74.27
CA THR A 6 3.75 17.04 -73.01
C THR A 6 2.25 17.04 -72.71
N GLY A 7 1.72 15.87 -72.34
CA GLY A 7 0.35 15.73 -71.85
C GLY A 7 0.21 16.46 -70.52
N LYS A 8 -0.31 17.69 -70.55
CA LYS A 8 -0.63 18.45 -69.33
C LYS A 8 -1.65 17.63 -68.53
N ARG A 9 -1.26 17.16 -67.34
CA ARG A 9 -2.14 16.36 -66.48
C ARG A 9 -3.37 17.19 -66.09
N PRO A 10 -4.58 16.60 -66.02
CA PRO A 10 -5.74 17.32 -65.56
C PRO A 10 -5.61 17.64 -64.06
N CYS A 11 -6.24 18.72 -63.61
CA CYS A 11 -6.30 19.03 -62.18
C CYS A 11 -7.06 17.94 -61.40
N SER A 12 -6.47 17.41 -60.33
CA SER A 12 -7.03 16.35 -59.49
C SER A 12 -8.34 16.73 -58.79
N LYS A 13 -8.62 18.03 -58.58
CA LYS A 13 -9.84 18.51 -57.89
C LYS A 13 -11.00 18.82 -58.82
N CYS A 14 -10.75 19.33 -60.04
CA CYS A 14 -11.83 19.73 -60.97
C CYS A 14 -11.83 19.07 -62.34
N GLY A 15 -10.77 18.35 -62.72
CA GLY A 15 -10.66 17.62 -63.99
C GLY A 15 -10.63 18.46 -65.28
N LYS A 16 -10.85 19.78 -65.19
CA LYS A 16 -11.21 20.64 -66.34
C LYS A 16 -10.08 21.54 -66.87
N GLY A 17 -8.86 21.44 -66.32
CA GLY A 17 -7.76 22.34 -66.69
C GLY A 17 -6.42 21.63 -66.77
N SER A 18 -5.54 22.17 -67.61
CA SER A 18 -4.12 21.81 -67.62
C SER A 18 -3.50 22.15 -66.26
N SER A 19 -3.02 21.15 -65.54
CA SER A 19 -2.29 21.36 -64.29
C SER A 19 -1.03 22.16 -64.56
N ILE A 20 -0.79 23.18 -63.76
CA ILE A 20 0.42 24.01 -63.82
C ILE A 20 1.31 23.79 -62.59
N PHE A 21 0.77 23.17 -61.54
CA PHE A 21 1.48 22.84 -60.31
C PHE A 21 1.26 21.38 -59.96
N THR A 22 2.29 20.72 -59.44
CA THR A 22 2.20 19.39 -58.85
C THR A 22 2.76 19.46 -57.44
N CYS A 23 1.99 19.03 -56.45
CA CYS A 23 2.45 18.98 -55.08
C CYS A 23 3.36 17.75 -54.90
N HIS A 24 4.59 17.95 -54.42
CA HIS A 24 5.51 16.84 -54.17
C HIS A 24 5.02 15.94 -53.02
N GLY A 25 4.34 16.51 -52.02
CA GLY A 25 3.86 15.77 -50.85
C GLY A 25 2.78 14.74 -51.18
N CYS A 26 1.69 15.17 -51.83
CA CYS A 26 0.58 14.27 -52.18
C CYS A 26 0.64 13.74 -53.63
N GLN A 27 1.63 14.16 -54.42
CA GLN A 27 1.82 13.81 -55.83
C GLN A 27 0.66 14.16 -56.77
N GLN A 28 -0.28 14.99 -56.31
CA GLN A 28 -1.44 15.44 -57.10
C GLN A 28 -1.11 16.70 -57.90
N SER A 29 -1.73 16.81 -59.08
CA SER A 29 -1.55 17.94 -60.00
C SER A 29 -2.76 18.88 -59.93
N PHE A 30 -2.53 20.18 -59.81
CA PHE A 30 -3.58 21.17 -59.59
C PHE A 30 -3.53 22.32 -60.62
N CYS A 31 -4.69 22.91 -60.89
CA CYS A 31 -4.73 24.24 -61.52
C CYS A 31 -4.41 25.30 -60.45
N ARG A 32 -4.11 26.54 -60.87
CA ARG A 32 -3.72 27.63 -59.95
C ARG A 32 -4.60 27.74 -58.71
N LYS A 33 -5.92 27.86 -58.92
CA LYS A 33 -6.90 28.03 -57.84
C LYS A 33 -6.87 26.87 -56.83
N HIS A 34 -6.89 25.63 -57.31
CA HIS A 34 -6.90 24.46 -56.41
C HIS A 34 -5.53 24.18 -55.77
N ALA A 35 -4.43 24.72 -56.33
CA ALA A 35 -3.13 24.69 -55.68
C ALA A 35 -3.10 25.64 -54.47
N ASP A 36 -3.67 26.85 -54.61
CA ASP A 36 -3.79 27.82 -53.52
C ASP A 36 -4.71 27.28 -52.41
N GLU A 37 -5.87 26.70 -52.77
CA GLU A 37 -6.76 26.04 -51.80
C GLU A 37 -6.09 24.87 -51.09
N HIS A 38 -5.36 24.01 -51.80
CA HIS A 38 -4.62 22.91 -51.19
C HIS A 38 -3.55 23.42 -50.21
N ARG A 39 -2.87 24.51 -50.54
CA ARG A 39 -1.87 25.10 -49.64
C ARG A 39 -2.52 25.73 -48.42
N GLN A 40 -3.67 26.39 -48.58
CA GLN A 40 -4.43 26.93 -47.46
C GLN A 40 -4.90 25.81 -46.52
N GLU A 41 -5.43 24.72 -47.05
CA GLU A 41 -5.85 23.56 -46.26
C GLU A 41 -4.70 22.99 -45.42
N LEU A 42 -3.48 22.91 -45.98
CA LEU A 42 -2.30 22.48 -45.22
C LEU A 42 -1.91 23.48 -44.12
N THR A 43 -2.04 24.79 -44.38
CA THR A 43 -1.82 25.82 -43.34
C THR A 43 -2.81 25.64 -42.20
N ASP A 44 -4.09 25.51 -42.50
CA ASP A 44 -5.15 25.33 -41.49
C ASP A 44 -4.93 24.05 -40.65
N GLN A 45 -4.48 22.96 -41.29
CA GLN A 45 -4.12 21.71 -40.60
C GLN A 45 -2.93 21.89 -39.64
N VAL A 46 -1.89 22.62 -40.04
CA VAL A 46 -0.71 22.88 -39.18
C VAL A 46 -1.08 23.79 -38.01
N GLU A 47 -1.92 24.79 -38.23
CA GLU A 47 -2.44 25.65 -37.15
C GLU A 47 -3.25 24.84 -36.14
N THR A 48 -4.12 23.95 -36.62
CA THR A 48 -4.90 23.04 -35.76
C THR A 48 -3.98 22.12 -34.95
N LEU A 49 -2.97 21.53 -35.59
CA LEU A 49 -1.99 20.68 -34.90
C LEU A 49 -1.19 21.46 -33.85
N GLY A 50 -0.84 22.72 -34.12
CA GLY A 50 -0.21 23.60 -33.14
C GLY A 50 -1.10 23.87 -31.93
N GLN A 51 -2.39 24.11 -32.15
CA GLN A 51 -3.36 24.29 -31.06
C GLN A 51 -3.53 23.01 -30.22
N GLU A 52 -3.64 21.85 -30.85
CA GLU A 52 -3.71 20.55 -30.14
C GLU A 52 -2.44 20.28 -29.33
N HIS A 53 -1.27 20.59 -29.90
CA HIS A 53 0.01 20.49 -29.20
C HIS A 53 0.03 21.37 -27.95
N ASP A 54 -0.39 22.64 -28.06
CA ASP A 54 -0.39 23.58 -26.94
C ASP A 54 -1.37 23.17 -25.82
N ILE A 55 -2.52 22.60 -26.19
CA ILE A 55 -3.49 22.02 -25.24
C ILE A 55 -2.85 20.83 -24.53
N LEU A 56 -2.28 19.89 -25.28
CA LEU A 56 -1.67 18.69 -24.70
C LEU A 56 -0.47 19.05 -23.81
N GLN A 57 0.36 20.00 -24.22
CA GLN A 57 1.48 20.50 -23.41
C GLN A 57 0.97 21.14 -22.12
N ARG A 58 -0.13 21.91 -22.17
CA ARG A 58 -0.75 22.46 -20.97
C ARG A 58 -1.27 21.34 -20.07
N ASP A 59 -1.93 20.33 -20.62
CA ASP A 59 -2.49 19.22 -19.85
C ASP A 59 -1.41 18.36 -19.19
N ILE A 60 -0.30 18.10 -19.89
CA ILE A 60 0.88 17.40 -19.34
C ILE A 60 1.51 18.21 -18.21
N ASN A 61 1.66 19.53 -18.40
CA ASN A 61 2.28 20.41 -17.41
C ASN A 61 1.32 20.79 -16.26
N ASN A 62 0.02 20.56 -16.43
CA ASN A 62 -0.94 20.61 -15.35
C ASN A 62 -0.74 19.34 -14.51
N GLU A 63 0.31 19.36 -13.70
CA GLU A 63 0.50 18.36 -12.68
C GLU A 63 -0.74 18.36 -11.77
N THR A 64 -1.58 17.34 -11.90
CA THR A 64 -2.48 16.95 -10.82
C THR A 64 -1.60 16.54 -9.64
N THR A 65 -1.21 17.55 -8.86
CA THR A 65 -0.43 17.46 -7.61
C THR A 65 -1.02 16.48 -6.61
N HIS A 66 -2.28 16.06 -6.81
CA HIS A 66 -2.91 14.98 -6.08
C HIS A 66 -3.55 13.97 -7.04
N HIS A 67 -2.79 12.93 -7.41
CA HIS A 67 -3.36 11.79 -8.12
C HIS A 67 -4.31 11.01 -7.16
N PRO A 68 -5.58 10.75 -7.53
CA PRO A 68 -6.54 10.06 -6.64
C PRO A 68 -6.05 8.72 -6.10
N LEU A 69 -5.22 8.00 -6.87
CA LEU A 69 -4.61 6.75 -6.39
C LEU A 69 -3.61 6.96 -5.24
N LEU A 70 -2.87 8.08 -5.20
CA LEU A 70 -1.99 8.38 -4.07
C LEU A 70 -2.80 8.57 -2.79
N SER A 71 -3.90 9.32 -2.86
CA SER A 71 -4.80 9.48 -1.70
C SER A 71 -5.40 8.15 -1.23
N ARG A 72 -5.67 7.22 -2.16
CA ARG A 72 -6.13 5.87 -1.83
C ARG A 72 -5.05 5.03 -1.15
N ILE A 73 -3.79 5.16 -1.59
CA ILE A 73 -2.64 4.52 -0.95
C ILE A 73 -2.47 5.08 0.48
N ASP A 74 -2.49 6.40 0.65
CA ASP A 74 -2.37 7.06 1.97
C ASP A 74 -3.48 6.61 2.93
N THR A 75 -4.70 6.44 2.41
CA THR A 75 -5.85 5.97 3.19
C THR A 75 -5.66 4.53 3.62
N TRP A 76 -5.28 3.66 2.68
CA TRP A 76 -5.02 2.25 2.96
C TRP A 76 -3.89 2.07 3.98
N GLU A 77 -2.81 2.84 3.87
CA GLU A 77 -1.70 2.81 4.81
C GLU A 77 -2.17 3.18 6.22
N ARG A 78 -2.88 4.31 6.36
CA ARG A 78 -3.38 4.79 7.65
C ARG A 78 -4.33 3.79 8.31
N GLU A 79 -5.25 3.21 7.54
CA GLU A 79 -6.17 2.19 8.04
C GLU A 79 -5.44 0.92 8.49
N SER A 80 -4.41 0.50 7.74
CA SER A 80 -3.63 -0.69 8.04
C SER A 80 -2.83 -0.50 9.33
N ILE A 81 -2.16 0.64 9.49
CA ILE A 81 -1.45 1.01 10.73
C ILE A 81 -2.42 1.00 11.91
N ASN A 82 -3.61 1.61 11.76
CA ASN A 82 -4.60 1.65 12.83
C ASN A 82 -5.05 0.25 13.25
N LYS A 83 -5.36 -0.63 12.30
CA LYS A 83 -5.75 -2.02 12.58
C LYS A 83 -4.66 -2.79 13.33
N ILE A 84 -3.40 -2.66 12.88
CA ILE A 84 -2.26 -3.31 13.54
C ILE A 84 -2.12 -2.80 14.98
N GLN A 85 -2.23 -1.49 15.20
CA GLN A 85 -2.16 -0.90 16.53
C GLN A 85 -3.30 -1.38 17.43
N GLN A 86 -4.53 -1.44 16.92
CA GLN A 86 -5.68 -1.94 17.68
C GLN A 86 -5.48 -3.38 18.14
N VAL A 87 -5.09 -4.28 17.22
CA VAL A 87 -4.86 -5.70 17.55
C VAL A 87 -3.70 -5.85 18.53
N ALA A 88 -2.60 -5.12 18.33
CA ALA A 88 -1.47 -5.16 19.24
C ALA A 88 -1.83 -4.65 20.65
N ASN A 89 -2.62 -3.59 20.76
CA ASN A 89 -3.08 -3.05 22.04
C ASN A 89 -4.04 -4.02 22.75
N GLN A 90 -4.93 -4.67 22.00
CA GLN A 90 -5.81 -5.70 22.54
C GLN A 90 -4.99 -6.88 23.09
N ALA A 91 -4.02 -7.39 22.32
CA ALA A 91 -3.15 -8.46 22.76
C ALA A 91 -2.37 -8.11 24.04
N ARG A 92 -1.83 -6.88 24.12
CA ARG A 92 -1.17 -6.38 25.35
C ARG A 92 -2.12 -6.30 26.53
N HIS A 93 -3.35 -5.84 26.30
CA HIS A 93 -4.37 -5.76 27.34
C HIS A 93 -4.73 -7.15 27.88
N ASP A 94 -4.99 -8.10 26.98
CA ASP A 94 -5.36 -9.47 27.34
C ASP A 94 -4.23 -10.18 28.08
N LEU A 95 -2.98 -10.00 27.65
CA LEU A 95 -1.81 -10.53 28.34
C LEU A 95 -1.69 -9.95 29.76
N ASN A 96 -1.80 -8.63 29.92
CA ASN A 96 -1.73 -7.99 31.24
C ASN A 96 -2.87 -8.46 32.16
N LYS A 97 -4.07 -8.64 31.61
CA LYS A 97 -5.21 -9.19 32.35
C LYS A 97 -4.92 -10.61 32.83
N PHE A 98 -4.41 -11.47 31.95
CA PHE A 98 -4.04 -12.85 32.29
C PHE A 98 -2.94 -12.90 33.37
N ILE A 99 -1.90 -12.08 33.25
CA ILE A 99 -0.83 -11.95 34.26
C ILE A 99 -1.42 -11.49 35.59
N GLY A 100 -2.27 -10.47 35.59
CA GLY A 100 -2.92 -9.95 36.79
C GLY A 100 -3.77 -11.01 37.50
N GLN A 101 -4.58 -11.75 36.74
CA GLN A 101 -5.40 -12.85 37.25
C GLN A 101 -4.56 -13.97 37.84
N THR A 102 -3.48 -14.37 37.15
CA THR A 102 -2.56 -15.41 37.61
C THR A 102 -1.89 -15.00 38.93
N LYS A 103 -1.39 -13.76 39.00
CA LYS A 103 -0.77 -13.21 40.22
C LYS A 103 -1.75 -13.16 41.39
N GLN A 104 -3.01 -12.77 41.15
CA GLN A 104 -4.04 -12.75 42.18
C GLN A 104 -4.36 -14.17 42.68
N SER A 105 -4.48 -15.14 41.77
CA SER A 105 -4.71 -16.55 42.11
C SER A 105 -3.57 -17.14 42.95
N LEU A 106 -2.32 -16.92 42.54
CA LEU A 106 -1.14 -17.32 43.28
C LEU A 106 -1.12 -16.71 44.69
N LYS A 107 -1.42 -15.42 44.80
CA LYS A 107 -1.50 -14.74 46.10
C LYS A 107 -2.56 -15.36 47.01
N MET A 108 -3.77 -15.60 46.51
CA MET A 108 -4.83 -16.25 47.29
C MET A 108 -4.43 -17.65 47.77
N THR A 109 -3.76 -18.41 46.91
CA THR A 109 -3.28 -19.76 47.26
C THR A 109 -2.20 -19.71 48.34
N MET A 110 -1.28 -18.74 48.24
CA MET A 110 -0.22 -18.51 49.23
C MET A 110 -0.79 -18.04 50.58
N ASP A 111 -1.74 -17.11 50.57
CA ASP A 111 -2.40 -16.61 51.78
C ASP A 111 -3.19 -17.73 52.48
N ARG A 112 -3.86 -18.61 51.71
CA ARG A 112 -4.53 -19.80 52.26
C ARG A 112 -3.54 -20.75 52.92
N LEU A 113 -2.43 -21.08 52.24
CA LEU A 113 -1.39 -21.95 52.79
C LEU A 113 -0.82 -21.38 54.10
N LYS A 114 -0.55 -20.07 54.14
CA LYS A 114 -0.10 -19.38 55.35
C LYS A 114 -1.10 -19.53 56.49
N SER A 115 -2.39 -19.36 56.22
CA SER A 115 -3.46 -19.52 57.21
C SER A 115 -3.55 -20.96 57.73
N GLU A 116 -3.51 -21.96 56.85
CA GLU A 116 -3.53 -23.38 57.24
C GLU A 116 -2.34 -23.73 58.13
N LEU A 117 -1.13 -23.30 57.76
CA LEU A 117 0.08 -23.51 58.56
C LEU A 117 -0.01 -22.85 59.93
N GLN A 118 -0.53 -21.62 60.00
CA GLN A 118 -0.64 -20.89 61.26
C GLN A 118 -1.66 -21.56 62.21
N MET A 119 -2.84 -21.91 61.69
CA MET A 119 -3.88 -22.58 62.49
C MET A 119 -3.39 -23.91 63.05
N SER A 120 -2.74 -24.73 62.22
CA SER A 120 -2.26 -26.04 62.65
C SER A 120 -1.09 -25.96 63.62
N ARG A 121 -0.23 -24.94 63.48
CA ARG A 121 0.84 -24.66 64.44
C ARG A 121 0.29 -24.24 65.80
N GLU A 122 -0.74 -23.38 65.82
CA GLU A 122 -1.38 -22.91 67.06
C GLU A 122 -2.16 -24.04 67.76
N ALA A 123 -2.75 -24.96 66.98
CA ALA A 123 -3.45 -26.13 67.49
C ALA A 123 -2.53 -27.33 67.83
N GLU A 124 -1.25 -27.27 67.43
CA GLU A 124 -0.28 -28.37 67.52
C GLU A 124 -0.79 -29.70 66.91
N ASP A 125 -1.62 -29.62 65.87
CA ASP A 125 -2.38 -30.75 65.32
C ASP A 125 -1.85 -31.28 63.97
N TYR A 126 -0.65 -30.86 63.58
CA TYR A 126 -0.05 -31.24 62.30
C TYR A 126 0.40 -32.71 62.27
N THR A 127 0.19 -33.36 61.13
CA THR A 127 0.68 -34.71 60.84
C THR A 127 1.67 -34.72 59.68
N GLU A 128 2.34 -35.86 59.45
CA GLU A 128 3.20 -36.06 58.28
C GLU A 128 2.43 -35.89 56.96
N LEU A 129 1.12 -36.16 56.96
CA LEU A 129 0.24 -35.96 55.80
C LEU A 129 0.05 -34.47 55.51
N ASP A 130 -0.12 -33.65 56.55
CA ASP A 130 -0.28 -32.19 56.41
C ASP A 130 1.02 -31.55 55.93
N LEU A 131 2.15 -31.96 56.50
CA LEU A 131 3.48 -31.56 56.06
C LEU A 131 3.70 -31.87 54.58
N LYS A 132 3.37 -33.09 54.14
CA LYS A 132 3.46 -33.48 52.73
C LYS A 132 2.55 -32.63 51.85
N LYS A 133 1.29 -32.44 52.24
CA LYS A 133 0.32 -31.59 51.53
C LYS A 133 0.84 -30.16 51.34
N TRP A 134 1.41 -29.55 52.38
CA TRP A 134 1.93 -28.18 52.31
C TRP A 134 3.20 -28.08 51.43
N ILE A 135 4.08 -29.08 51.48
CA ILE A 135 5.25 -29.17 50.59
C ILE A 135 4.81 -29.29 49.12
N ASP A 136 3.82 -30.13 48.84
CA ASP A 136 3.27 -30.29 47.48
C ASP A 136 2.63 -28.98 47.01
N GLN A 137 1.88 -28.28 47.87
CA GLN A 137 1.30 -26.97 47.55
C GLN A 137 2.36 -25.90 47.28
N LEU A 138 3.44 -25.83 48.07
CA LEU A 138 4.55 -24.92 47.82
C LEU A 138 5.24 -25.20 46.49
N THR A 139 5.42 -26.48 46.15
CA THR A 139 6.01 -26.91 44.89
C THR A 139 5.14 -26.49 43.71
N GLN A 140 3.82 -26.69 43.82
CA GLN A 140 2.88 -26.27 42.77
C GLN A 140 2.88 -24.75 42.58
N ILE A 141 2.86 -23.97 43.67
CA ILE A 141 2.93 -22.49 43.61
C ILE A 141 4.21 -22.04 42.89
N ARG A 142 5.35 -22.69 43.14
CA ARG A 142 6.61 -22.38 42.44
C ARG A 142 6.53 -22.67 40.95
N LEU A 143 6.01 -23.85 40.57
CA LEU A 143 5.84 -24.23 39.17
C LEU A 143 4.89 -23.27 38.43
N ASP A 144 3.78 -22.89 39.06
CA ASP A 144 2.82 -21.96 38.48
C ASP A 144 3.42 -20.56 38.31
N LEU A 145 4.26 -20.12 39.26
CA LEU A 145 5.01 -18.87 39.16
C LEU A 145 6.02 -18.92 38.00
N GLU A 146 6.83 -19.96 37.90
CA GLU A 146 7.80 -20.15 36.81
C GLU A 146 7.12 -20.20 35.45
N LYS A 147 6.01 -20.93 35.33
CA LYS A 147 5.22 -20.98 34.10
C LYS A 147 4.70 -19.60 33.71
N SER A 148 4.22 -18.82 34.68
CA SER A 148 3.75 -17.44 34.43
C SER A 148 4.86 -16.50 33.96
N MET A 149 6.11 -16.74 34.38
CA MET A 149 7.30 -15.97 33.95
C MET A 149 7.92 -16.51 32.65
N SER A 150 7.76 -17.79 32.34
CA SER A 150 8.33 -18.39 31.11
C SER A 150 7.64 -17.92 29.81
N LEU A 151 6.48 -17.24 29.91
CA LEU A 151 5.83 -16.57 28.79
C LEU A 151 6.64 -15.37 28.23
N TYR A 152 7.79 -15.03 28.82
CA TYR A 152 8.69 -13.94 28.39
C TYR A 152 9.81 -14.35 27.41
N HIS A 153 9.83 -15.56 26.85
CA HIS A 153 10.98 -16.04 26.04
C HIS A 153 10.68 -16.46 24.59
N LEU A 154 9.70 -15.83 23.94
CA LEU A 154 9.53 -15.94 22.48
C LEU A 154 9.46 -14.53 21.89
N ASN A 155 10.63 -13.96 21.61
CA ASN A 155 10.95 -12.99 20.55
C ASN A 155 12.16 -12.14 20.97
N GLY A 156 13.34 -12.69 20.72
CA GLY A 156 14.60 -12.00 20.89
C GLY A 156 15.61 -12.53 19.90
N ASP A 157 15.24 -12.53 18.61
CA ASP A 157 16.16 -12.65 17.47
C ASP A 157 15.49 -11.92 16.28
N VAL A 158 15.64 -10.60 16.24
CA VAL A 158 15.69 -9.89 14.95
C VAL A 158 17.06 -9.28 14.92
N ASP A 159 17.90 -9.90 14.09
CA ASP A 159 19.27 -9.54 13.82
C ASP A 159 19.43 -8.04 13.57
N ASP A 160 20.37 -7.49 14.33
CA ASP A 160 21.10 -6.27 14.03
C ASP A 160 21.91 -6.52 12.75
N ASP A 161 21.32 -6.23 11.59
CA ASP A 161 22.08 -6.06 10.34
C ASP A 161 22.19 -4.56 10.06
N GLN A 162 23.14 -3.96 10.78
CA GLN A 162 23.69 -2.65 10.47
C GLN A 162 24.87 -2.86 9.51
N LYS A 163 24.68 -2.52 8.24
CA LYS A 163 25.79 -2.23 7.32
C LYS A 163 25.46 -1.06 6.39
#